data_AF-A0A7U7GFR1-F1
#
_entry.id   AF-A0A7U7GFR1-F1
#
_cell.length_a   1.000
_cell.length_b   1.000
_cell.length_c   1.000
_cell.angle_alpha   90.00
_cell.angle_beta   90.00
_cell.angle_gamma   90.00
#
_symmetry.space_group_name_H-M   'P 1'
#
loop_
_entity.id
_entity.type
_entity.pdbx_description
1 polymer ?
#
loop_
_entity_poly.entity_id
_entity_poly.type
_entity_poly.pdbx_seq_one_letter_code
_entity_poly.pdbx_strand_id
1 'polypeptide(L)'
;MTKYPQCQNILVDADELLSSSALSASPDFIKEEVKTAAANFEKDTIALLEQLRRSSWSAWAVFAAIYAIGQQKGKKMTIKPFNKFDANFSFEQNAFAAPVELDKATPQGKRILACSSNPTGTVRSASVLTDPQGQPYLGRGGGSDTEIRFNALMWVPPPGGGAVAPGAEADEILLHEMGHGLRQMRGQMQCSGTSDNPAYDTREEFVAILISNLYRSERRRPGLRSDHGANSPPLSAALSDSATFLSTGNHKDYIHQMFDEDLVFAKNLSNVSCPFNPVKVFFEKYGKIFGGK
;
A
#
# COMPACT_ATOMS: atom_id res chain seq x y z
N MET A 1 16.95 1.37 -13.80
CA MET A 1 16.76 0.68 -12.51
C MET A 1 17.79 1.08 -11.44
N THR A 2 17.32 1.77 -10.40
CA THR A 2 18.07 2.23 -9.23
C THR A 2 17.68 1.44 -7.96
N LYS A 3 18.66 0.95 -7.19
CA LYS A 3 18.41 0.30 -5.89
C LYS A 3 18.28 1.34 -4.78
N TYR A 4 17.28 1.19 -3.91
CA TYR A 4 17.17 2.05 -2.73
C TYR A 4 18.25 1.66 -1.69
N PRO A 5 19.20 2.57 -1.32
CA PRO A 5 20.38 2.18 -0.54
C PRO A 5 20.08 1.60 0.85
N GLN A 6 19.02 2.07 1.50
CA GLN A 6 18.67 1.68 2.88
C GLN A 6 17.81 0.42 2.96
N CYS A 7 17.26 -0.03 1.83
CA CYS A 7 16.55 -1.30 1.71
C CYS A 7 16.72 -1.81 0.28
N GLN A 8 17.73 -2.65 0.06
CA GLN A 8 18.14 -3.12 -1.28
C GLN A 8 17.07 -3.97 -2.00
N ASN A 9 16.03 -4.38 -1.28
CA ASN A 9 14.87 -5.09 -1.82
C ASN A 9 13.81 -4.14 -2.42
N ILE A 10 13.98 -2.83 -2.26
CA ILE A 10 13.20 -1.80 -2.94
C ILE A 10 14.01 -1.30 -4.14
N LEU A 11 13.39 -1.40 -5.31
CA LEU A 11 13.92 -0.95 -6.60
C LEU A 11 13.05 0.19 -7.11
N VAL A 12 13.67 1.16 -7.77
CA VAL A 12 12.98 2.21 -8.53
C VAL A 12 13.39 2.05 -9.98
N ASP A 13 12.44 1.88 -10.88
CA ASP A 13 12.73 1.48 -12.25
C ASP A 13 11.92 2.29 -13.26
N ALA A 14 12.60 3.17 -13.98
CA ALA A 14 12.03 3.97 -15.07
C ALA A 14 12.36 3.43 -16.47
N ASP A 15 12.99 2.25 -16.58
CA ASP A 15 13.54 1.76 -17.85
C ASP A 15 12.45 1.56 -18.92
N GLU A 16 11.22 1.27 -18.50
CA GLU A 16 10.07 1.17 -19.40
C GLU A 16 9.74 2.46 -20.16
N LEU A 17 10.08 3.64 -19.62
CA LEU A 17 9.93 4.90 -20.33
C LEU A 17 10.89 4.96 -21.53
N LEU A 18 12.02 4.26 -21.45
CA LEU A 18 13.09 4.28 -22.44
C LEU A 18 12.95 3.18 -23.51
N SER A 19 12.10 2.17 -23.28
CA SER A 19 12.09 0.93 -24.06
C SER A 19 11.04 0.86 -25.17
N SER A 20 10.30 1.95 -25.46
CA SER A 20 9.24 1.89 -26.48
C SER A 20 9.78 2.03 -27.91
N SER A 21 9.22 1.26 -28.84
CA SER A 21 9.54 1.37 -30.27
C SER A 21 9.21 2.76 -30.82
N ALA A 22 8.14 3.39 -30.32
CA ALA A 22 7.77 4.76 -30.65
C ALA A 22 8.86 5.77 -30.25
N LEU A 23 9.46 5.62 -29.05
CA LEU A 23 10.56 6.48 -28.62
C LEU A 23 11.81 6.29 -29.50
N SER A 24 12.11 5.05 -29.90
CA SER A 24 13.27 4.77 -30.76
C SER A 24 13.21 5.50 -32.11
N ALA A 25 12.01 5.66 -32.66
CA ALA A 25 11.73 6.39 -33.91
C ALA A 25 11.57 7.91 -33.73
N SER A 26 11.56 8.39 -32.49
CA SER A 26 11.36 9.82 -32.18
C SER A 26 12.62 10.65 -32.44
N PRO A 27 12.48 11.97 -32.69
CA PRO A 27 13.61 12.89 -32.76
C PRO A 27 14.45 12.90 -31.48
N ASP A 28 15.72 13.28 -31.57
CA ASP A 28 16.66 13.22 -30.44
C ASP A 28 16.23 14.10 -29.26
N PHE A 29 15.60 15.25 -29.50
CA PHE A 29 15.12 16.10 -28.40
C PHE A 29 14.05 15.41 -27.54
N ILE A 30 13.14 14.62 -28.16
CA ILE A 30 12.16 13.82 -27.43
C ILE A 30 12.85 12.70 -26.63
N LYS A 31 13.86 12.05 -27.21
CA LYS A 31 14.64 11.02 -26.52
C LYS A 31 15.34 11.59 -25.28
N GLU A 32 15.93 12.77 -25.37
CA GLU A 32 16.58 13.45 -24.25
C GLU A 32 15.57 13.93 -23.18
N GLU A 33 14.39 14.41 -23.59
CA GLU A 33 13.29 14.73 -22.67
C GLU A 33 12.85 13.50 -21.86
N VAL A 34 12.65 12.35 -22.52
CA VAL A 34 12.22 11.13 -21.84
C VAL A 34 13.32 10.56 -20.93
N LYS A 35 14.59 10.61 -21.34
CA LYS A 35 15.72 10.28 -20.46
C LYS A 35 15.75 11.16 -19.21
N THR A 36 15.53 12.46 -19.39
CA THR A 36 15.48 13.42 -18.28
C THR A 36 14.30 13.11 -17.36
N ALA A 37 13.11 12.82 -17.91
CA ALA A 37 11.93 12.43 -17.13
C ALA A 37 12.16 11.14 -16.33
N ALA A 38 12.78 10.12 -16.94
CA ALA A 38 13.13 8.87 -16.27
C ALA A 38 14.10 9.11 -15.11
N ALA A 39 15.17 9.88 -15.33
CA ALA A 39 16.13 10.24 -14.28
C ALA A 39 15.49 11.05 -13.13
N ASN A 40 14.59 11.99 -13.46
CA ASN A 40 13.86 12.76 -12.45
C ASN A 40 12.91 11.88 -11.64
N PHE A 41 12.18 10.97 -12.28
CA PHE A 41 11.33 10.00 -11.59
C PHE A 41 12.13 9.16 -10.58
N GLU A 42 13.26 8.59 -11.00
CA GLU A 42 14.08 7.77 -10.12
C GLU A 42 14.61 8.60 -8.94
N LYS A 43 15.13 9.80 -9.21
CA LYS A 43 15.63 10.72 -8.19
C LYS A 43 14.57 11.14 -7.18
N ASP A 44 13.40 11.58 -7.66
CA ASP A 44 12.33 12.11 -6.81
C ASP A 44 11.70 11.01 -5.96
N THR A 45 11.53 9.80 -6.53
CA THR A 45 11.04 8.64 -5.79
C THR A 45 12.03 8.22 -4.69
N ILE A 46 13.34 8.21 -4.97
CA ILE A 46 14.36 7.91 -3.96
C ILE A 46 14.36 8.97 -2.85
N ALA A 47 14.22 10.25 -3.19
CA ALA A 47 14.13 11.32 -2.20
C ALA A 47 12.90 11.14 -1.29
N LEU A 48 11.75 10.75 -1.87
CA LEU A 48 10.53 10.47 -1.12
C LEU A 48 10.68 9.25 -0.18
N LEU A 49 11.32 8.18 -0.65
CA LEU A 49 11.63 7.01 0.18
C LEU A 49 12.55 7.38 1.36
N GLU A 50 13.58 8.20 1.13
CA GLU A 50 14.44 8.71 2.20
C GLU A 50 13.65 9.58 3.20
N GLN A 51 12.75 10.44 2.72
CA GLN A 51 11.89 11.22 3.58
C GLN A 51 11.02 10.32 4.47
N LEU A 52 10.30 9.35 3.88
CA LEU A 52 9.44 8.41 4.60
C LEU A 52 10.23 7.69 5.71
N ARG A 53 11.35 7.06 5.33
CA ARG A 53 12.18 6.26 6.24
C ARG A 53 12.75 7.08 7.39
N ARG A 54 13.18 8.33 7.15
CA ARG A 54 13.81 9.18 8.18
C ARG A 54 12.82 9.89 9.08
N SER A 55 11.57 10.06 8.64
CA SER A 55 10.63 11.00 9.26
C SER A 55 9.58 10.33 10.15
N SER A 56 9.50 8.98 10.15
CA SER A 56 8.49 8.23 10.88
C SER A 56 8.92 6.79 11.22
N TRP A 57 8.54 6.33 12.40
CA TRP A 57 8.67 4.94 12.84
C TRP A 57 7.68 4.02 12.12
N SER A 58 6.48 4.52 11.82
CA SER A 58 5.45 3.77 11.09
C SER A 58 5.93 3.38 9.68
N ALA A 59 6.52 4.31 8.93
CA ALA A 59 7.15 3.96 7.66
C ALA A 59 8.35 3.05 7.89
N TRP A 60 9.25 3.36 8.84
CA TRP A 60 10.39 2.50 9.16
C TRP A 60 9.98 1.03 9.40
N ALA A 61 8.88 0.78 10.10
CA ALA A 61 8.37 -0.57 10.34
C ALA A 61 8.03 -1.30 9.04
N VAL A 62 7.46 -0.60 8.05
CA VAL A 62 7.21 -1.14 6.70
C VAL A 62 8.53 -1.42 5.97
N PHE A 63 9.47 -0.47 5.97
CA PHE A 63 10.80 -0.68 5.36
C PHE A 63 11.54 -1.88 5.97
N ALA A 64 11.53 -2.00 7.30
CA ALA A 64 12.15 -3.10 8.02
C ALA A 64 11.49 -4.44 7.68
N ALA A 65 10.16 -4.46 7.56
CA ALA A 65 9.39 -5.63 7.17
C ALA A 65 9.66 -6.07 5.72
N ILE A 66 9.77 -5.11 4.78
CA ILE A 66 10.16 -5.34 3.38
C ILE A 66 11.59 -5.88 3.30
N TYR A 67 12.52 -5.28 4.05
CA TYR A 67 13.90 -5.75 4.11
C TYR A 67 13.95 -7.19 4.63
N ALA A 68 13.26 -7.48 5.74
CA ALA A 68 13.25 -8.81 6.35
C ALA A 68 12.71 -9.88 5.39
N ILE A 69 11.54 -9.66 4.76
CA ILE A 69 10.99 -10.63 3.80
C ILE A 69 11.88 -10.76 2.56
N GLY A 70 12.53 -9.66 2.16
CA GLY A 70 13.51 -9.64 1.10
C GLY A 70 14.74 -10.49 1.37
N GLN A 71 15.28 -10.44 2.59
CA GLN A 71 16.39 -11.31 3.02
C GLN A 71 15.96 -12.78 3.17
N GLN A 72 14.75 -13.03 3.68
CA GLN A 72 14.25 -14.37 3.94
C GLN A 72 13.83 -15.13 2.68
N LYS A 73 13.22 -14.44 1.71
CA LYS A 73 12.57 -15.05 0.55
C LYS A 73 13.04 -14.51 -0.80
N GLY A 74 14.03 -13.61 -0.81
CA GLY A 74 14.54 -12.99 -2.04
C GLY A 74 13.55 -12.07 -2.75
N LYS A 75 12.49 -11.65 -2.05
CA LYS A 75 11.40 -10.86 -2.64
C LYS A 75 11.82 -9.42 -2.88
N LYS A 76 11.26 -8.82 -3.94
CA LYS A 76 11.53 -7.44 -4.35
C LYS A 76 10.24 -6.65 -4.50
N MET A 77 10.34 -5.36 -4.18
CA MET A 77 9.33 -4.36 -4.46
C MET A 77 9.92 -3.39 -5.48
N THR A 78 9.29 -3.26 -6.64
CA THR A 78 9.75 -2.38 -7.72
C THR A 78 8.74 -1.26 -7.92
N ILE A 79 9.17 -0.02 -7.71
CA ILE A 79 8.38 1.19 -7.95
C ILE A 79 8.67 1.65 -9.38
N LYS A 80 7.63 1.72 -10.20
CA LYS A 80 7.67 2.13 -11.60
C LYS A 80 6.79 3.36 -11.84
N PRO A 81 7.07 4.14 -12.88
CA PRO A 81 6.22 5.26 -13.27
C PRO A 81 4.77 4.82 -13.46
N PHE A 82 3.85 5.58 -12.87
CA PHE A 82 2.45 5.53 -13.28
C PHE A 82 2.23 6.44 -14.49
N ASN A 83 1.53 5.94 -15.51
CA ASN A 83 1.12 6.71 -16.67
C ASN A 83 -0.39 6.61 -16.88
N LYS A 84 -1.11 7.72 -16.65
CA LYS A 84 -2.57 7.82 -16.81
C LYS A 84 -3.09 7.61 -18.23
N PHE A 85 -2.19 7.58 -19.23
CA PHE A 85 -2.53 7.36 -20.63
C PHE A 85 -2.27 5.92 -21.08
N ASP A 86 -1.79 5.05 -20.21
CA ASP A 86 -1.76 3.62 -20.48
C ASP A 86 -3.21 3.09 -20.46
N ALA A 87 -3.62 2.51 -21.59
CA ALA A 87 -4.98 2.02 -21.83
C ALA A 87 -5.42 0.90 -20.88
N ASN A 88 -4.49 0.33 -20.11
CA ASN A 88 -4.78 -0.69 -19.11
C ASN A 88 -5.25 -0.13 -17.75
N PHE A 89 -5.22 1.19 -17.56
CA PHE A 89 -5.65 1.82 -16.29
C PHE A 89 -6.96 2.59 -16.44
N SER A 90 -7.82 2.50 -15.42
CA SER A 90 -9.00 3.35 -15.35
C SER A 90 -8.60 4.78 -14.96
N PHE A 91 -9.39 5.77 -15.39
CA PHE A 91 -9.17 7.19 -15.06
C PHE A 91 -9.22 7.50 -13.55
N GLU A 92 -9.69 6.56 -12.73
CA GLU A 92 -9.81 6.67 -11.28
C GLU A 92 -8.53 6.19 -10.55
N GLN A 93 -7.70 5.36 -11.19
CA GLN A 93 -6.44 4.90 -10.63
C GLN A 93 -5.34 5.94 -10.87
N ASN A 94 -4.60 6.28 -9.82
CA ASN A 94 -3.52 7.27 -9.83
C ASN A 94 -2.26 6.80 -9.09
N ALA A 95 -2.36 5.67 -8.38
CA ALA A 95 -1.28 4.78 -7.96
C ALA A 95 -1.88 3.38 -7.71
N PHE A 96 -1.06 2.32 -7.72
CA PHE A 96 -1.48 0.99 -7.25
C PHE A 96 -0.28 0.06 -7.00
N ALA A 97 -0.48 -1.00 -6.21
CA ALA A 97 0.43 -2.11 -6.05
C ALA A 97 -0.16 -3.42 -6.60
N ALA A 98 0.60 -4.15 -7.42
CA ALA A 98 0.20 -5.43 -7.98
C ALA A 98 1.29 -6.51 -7.79
N PRO A 99 0.90 -7.75 -7.46
CA PRO A 99 1.84 -8.85 -7.41
C PRO A 99 2.20 -9.32 -8.82
N VAL A 100 3.47 -9.69 -9.03
CA VAL A 100 3.92 -10.38 -10.25
C VAL A 100 3.28 -11.77 -10.40
N GLU A 101 3.07 -12.47 -9.29
CA GLU A 101 2.44 -13.80 -9.20
C GLU A 101 1.29 -13.77 -8.20
N LEU A 102 0.07 -13.50 -8.68
CA LEU A 102 -1.12 -13.31 -7.85
C LEU A 102 -1.44 -14.50 -6.93
N ASP A 103 -1.23 -15.71 -7.40
CA ASP A 103 -1.48 -16.92 -6.64
C ASP A 103 -0.48 -17.11 -5.49
N LYS A 104 0.79 -16.70 -5.66
CA LYS A 104 1.78 -16.70 -4.57
C LYS A 104 1.57 -15.55 -3.60
N ALA A 105 1.02 -14.43 -4.06
CA ALA A 105 0.65 -13.31 -3.20
C ALA A 105 -0.56 -13.60 -2.31
N THR A 106 -1.43 -14.51 -2.73
CA THR A 106 -2.63 -14.94 -1.98
C THR A 106 -2.27 -16.06 -0.98
N PRO A 107 -2.78 -16.03 0.26
CA PRO A 107 -2.52 -17.09 1.24
C PRO A 107 -2.85 -18.49 0.75
N GLN A 108 -2.04 -19.46 1.17
CA GLN A 108 -2.18 -20.84 0.75
C GLN A 108 -3.59 -21.39 1.03
N GLY A 109 -4.22 -21.96 0.00
CA GLY A 109 -5.56 -22.57 0.09
C GLY A 109 -6.72 -21.57 0.15
N LYS A 110 -6.47 -20.26 0.16
CA LYS A 110 -7.54 -19.25 0.05
C LYS A 110 -7.90 -19.02 -1.40
N ARG A 111 -9.17 -18.72 -1.67
CA ARG A 111 -9.62 -18.33 -3.02
C ARG A 111 -8.97 -17.02 -3.43
N ILE A 112 -8.53 -16.95 -4.68
CA ILE A 112 -8.06 -15.69 -5.26
C ILE A 112 -9.28 -14.84 -5.62
N LEU A 113 -9.26 -13.58 -5.18
CA LEU A 113 -10.35 -12.62 -5.37
C LEU A 113 -9.87 -11.42 -6.20
N ALA A 114 -10.74 -10.86 -7.03
CA ALA A 114 -10.45 -9.66 -7.81
C ALA A 114 -10.46 -8.41 -6.92
N CYS A 115 -9.34 -7.70 -6.86
CA CYS A 115 -9.14 -6.51 -6.00
C CYS A 115 -9.52 -5.20 -6.71
N SER A 116 -10.65 -5.18 -7.41
CA SER A 116 -11.12 -3.93 -8.05
C SER A 116 -12.12 -3.21 -7.15
N SER A 117 -12.25 -1.91 -7.33
CA SER A 117 -13.39 -1.06 -6.98
C SER A 117 -14.32 -0.95 -8.22
N ASN A 118 -15.65 -0.81 -8.02
CA ASN A 118 -16.62 -0.70 -9.13
C ASN A 118 -16.96 0.77 -9.15
N PRO A 119 -17.06 1.38 -10.32
CA PRO A 119 -17.46 2.79 -10.43
C PRO A 119 -18.81 3.11 -9.77
N THR A 120 -19.57 2.10 -9.34
CA THR A 120 -20.95 2.22 -8.86
C THR A 120 -21.11 2.15 -7.33
N GLY A 121 -20.03 2.11 -6.53
CA GLY A 121 -20.09 2.34 -5.06
C GLY A 121 -20.98 1.39 -4.25
N THR A 122 -21.33 0.21 -4.78
CA THR A 122 -22.17 -0.78 -4.12
C THR A 122 -21.33 -1.96 -3.67
N VAL A 123 -21.42 -2.28 -2.37
CA VAL A 123 -20.73 -3.31 -1.59
C VAL A 123 -20.07 -4.39 -2.45
N ARG A 124 -18.74 -4.37 -2.53
CA ARG A 124 -17.99 -5.40 -3.25
C ARG A 124 -17.73 -6.61 -2.37
N SER A 125 -18.42 -7.69 -2.69
CA SER A 125 -17.78 -9.00 -2.57
C SER A 125 -16.75 -9.09 -3.70
N ALA A 126 -15.46 -9.04 -3.40
CA ALA A 126 -14.45 -9.27 -4.44
C ALA A 126 -14.75 -10.59 -5.17
N SER A 127 -14.90 -10.52 -6.48
CA SER A 127 -15.31 -11.67 -7.29
C SER A 127 -14.25 -12.76 -7.22
N VAL A 128 -14.68 -14.00 -6.97
CA VAL A 128 -13.79 -15.16 -7.00
C VAL A 128 -13.28 -15.35 -8.43
N LEU A 129 -11.96 -15.36 -8.61
CA LEU A 129 -11.36 -15.70 -9.89
C LEU A 129 -11.47 -17.21 -10.12
N THR A 130 -11.90 -17.58 -11.31
CA THR A 130 -12.14 -18.99 -11.69
C THR A 130 -11.43 -19.32 -13.00
N ASP A 131 -11.08 -20.59 -13.15
CA ASP A 131 -10.59 -21.15 -14.42
C ASP A 131 -11.71 -21.22 -15.48
N PRO A 132 -11.40 -21.55 -16.75
CA PRO A 132 -12.42 -21.67 -17.80
C PRO A 132 -13.51 -22.73 -17.52
N GLN A 133 -13.29 -23.61 -16.53
CA GLN A 133 -14.24 -24.64 -16.08
C GLN A 133 -15.05 -24.20 -14.85
N GLY A 134 -14.84 -22.96 -14.37
CA GLY A 134 -15.53 -22.38 -13.22
C GLY A 134 -14.96 -22.79 -11.86
N GLN A 135 -13.82 -23.46 -11.80
CA GLN A 135 -13.19 -23.81 -10.52
C GLN A 135 -12.41 -22.62 -9.96
N PRO A 136 -12.53 -22.31 -8.64
CA PRO A 136 -11.80 -21.22 -8.03
C PRO A 136 -10.28 -21.44 -8.11
N TYR A 137 -9.55 -20.43 -8.55
CA TYR A 137 -8.11 -20.42 -8.34
C TYR A 137 -7.81 -20.30 -6.84
N LEU A 138 -6.79 -21.04 -6.39
CA LEU A 138 -6.35 -21.05 -5.01
C LEU A 138 -4.97 -20.42 -4.87
N GLY A 139 -4.79 -19.66 -3.80
CA GLY A 139 -3.49 -19.16 -3.40
C GLY A 139 -2.54 -20.29 -3.07
N ARG A 140 -1.29 -20.14 -3.49
CA ARG A 140 -0.17 -21.00 -3.12
C ARG A 140 0.60 -20.45 -1.91
N GLY A 141 0.37 -19.17 -1.55
CA GLY A 141 1.17 -18.47 -0.55
C GLY A 141 2.63 -18.35 -0.98
N GLY A 142 3.52 -18.17 -0.01
CA GLY A 142 4.97 -18.05 -0.26
C GLY A 142 5.41 -16.64 -0.65
N GLY A 143 4.53 -15.82 -1.23
CA GLY A 143 4.76 -14.43 -1.57
C GLY A 143 5.23 -14.19 -2.99
N SER A 144 4.98 -12.98 -3.49
CA SER A 144 5.32 -12.54 -4.84
C SER A 144 6.26 -11.35 -4.82
N ASP A 145 7.06 -11.14 -5.86
CA ASP A 145 7.56 -9.78 -6.09
C ASP A 145 6.37 -8.85 -6.34
N THR A 146 6.52 -7.58 -5.98
CA THR A 146 5.49 -6.55 -6.18
C THR A 146 5.97 -5.46 -7.11
N GLU A 147 5.08 -5.01 -7.96
CA GLU A 147 5.21 -3.78 -8.72
C GLU A 147 4.27 -2.70 -8.14
N ILE A 148 4.82 -1.53 -7.83
CA ILE A 148 4.06 -0.34 -7.47
C ILE A 148 4.10 0.62 -8.66
N ARG A 149 2.95 1.03 -9.16
CA ARG A 149 2.85 2.15 -10.10
C ARG A 149 2.55 3.42 -9.33
N PHE A 150 3.47 4.37 -9.39
CA PHE A 150 3.37 5.61 -8.64
C PHE A 150 4.07 6.74 -9.39
N ASN A 151 3.66 7.98 -9.13
CA ASN A 151 4.39 9.17 -9.56
C ASN A 151 4.12 10.31 -8.58
N ALA A 152 5.15 10.76 -7.86
CA ALA A 152 5.01 11.78 -6.81
C ALA A 152 4.43 13.11 -7.34
N LEU A 153 4.75 13.48 -8.59
CA LEU A 153 4.32 14.75 -9.18
C LEU A 153 2.80 14.82 -9.43
N MET A 154 2.11 13.67 -9.45
CA MET A 154 0.65 13.63 -9.59
C MET A 154 -0.08 14.09 -8.31
N TRP A 155 0.63 14.18 -7.20
CA TRP A 155 0.09 14.44 -5.86
C TRP A 155 0.55 15.77 -5.28
N VAL A 156 1.08 16.64 -6.14
CA VAL A 156 1.40 18.03 -5.78
C VAL A 156 0.13 18.86 -5.93
N PRO A 157 -0.38 19.49 -4.86
CA PRO A 157 -1.54 20.36 -4.97
C PRO A 157 -1.26 21.50 -5.95
N PRO A 158 -2.21 21.88 -6.81
CA PRO A 158 -2.03 23.06 -7.65
C PRO A 158 -1.81 24.30 -6.77
N PRO A 159 -1.03 25.29 -7.21
CA PRO A 159 -0.88 26.56 -6.50
C PRO A 159 -2.26 27.18 -6.21
N GLY A 160 -2.55 27.45 -4.93
CA GLY A 160 -3.86 27.97 -4.49
C GLY A 160 -4.95 26.91 -4.32
N GLY A 161 -4.62 25.62 -4.43
CA GLY A 161 -5.53 24.52 -4.13
C GLY A 161 -5.95 24.49 -2.66
N GLY A 162 -7.18 24.01 -2.41
CA GLY A 162 -7.70 23.80 -1.05
C GLY A 162 -6.91 22.75 -0.27
N ALA A 163 -7.30 22.53 1.00
CA ALA A 163 -6.68 21.53 1.85
C ALA A 163 -6.72 20.14 1.19
N VAL A 164 -5.56 19.48 1.15
CA VAL A 164 -5.42 18.11 0.64
C VAL A 164 -6.21 17.18 1.56
N ALA A 165 -7.08 16.35 0.98
CA ALA A 165 -7.84 15.37 1.74
C ALA A 165 -6.90 14.40 2.48
N PRO A 166 -7.29 13.87 3.65
CA PRO A 166 -6.45 12.93 4.38
C PRO A 166 -6.04 11.71 3.54
N GLY A 167 -4.73 11.45 3.47
CA GLY A 167 -4.17 10.35 2.68
C GLY A 167 -3.85 10.67 1.23
N ALA A 168 -3.97 11.93 0.78
CA ALA A 168 -3.72 12.31 -0.62
C ALA A 168 -2.36 12.99 -0.87
N GLU A 169 -1.47 13.07 0.13
CA GLU A 169 -0.08 13.49 -0.11
C GLU A 169 0.76 12.34 -0.70
N ALA A 170 1.75 12.68 -1.54
CA ALA A 170 2.58 11.73 -2.28
C ALA A 170 3.23 10.65 -1.39
N ASP A 171 3.73 11.03 -0.21
CA ASP A 171 4.36 10.11 0.73
C ASP A 171 3.36 9.12 1.34
N GLU A 172 2.12 9.55 1.58
CA GLU A 172 1.06 8.71 2.14
C GLU A 172 0.53 7.70 1.14
N ILE A 173 0.36 8.15 -0.10
CA ILE A 173 -0.01 7.27 -1.21
C ILE A 173 1.09 6.23 -1.42
N LEU A 174 2.36 6.65 -1.49
CA LEU A 174 3.44 5.69 -1.65
C LEU A 174 3.50 4.70 -0.48
N LEU A 175 3.37 5.17 0.77
CA LEU A 175 3.37 4.29 1.93
C LEU A 175 2.17 3.33 1.96
N HIS A 176 1.00 3.78 1.49
CA HIS A 176 -0.19 2.96 1.32
C HIS A 176 0.08 1.80 0.35
N GLU A 177 0.59 2.11 -0.85
CA GLU A 177 0.95 1.09 -1.85
C GLU A 177 2.07 0.16 -1.37
N MET A 178 3.04 0.68 -0.62
CA MET A 178 4.07 -0.15 0.01
C MET A 178 3.48 -1.10 1.06
N GLY A 179 2.41 -0.70 1.76
CA GLY A 179 1.63 -1.56 2.65
C GLY A 179 1.03 -2.75 1.91
N HIS A 180 0.39 -2.49 0.76
CA HIS A 180 -0.10 -3.54 -0.13
C HIS A 180 1.01 -4.46 -0.64
N GLY A 181 2.10 -3.87 -1.12
CA GLY A 181 3.23 -4.62 -1.62
C GLY A 181 3.87 -5.51 -0.55
N LEU A 182 3.98 -5.05 0.69
CA LEU A 182 4.47 -5.89 1.78
C LEU A 182 3.60 -7.14 1.98
N ARG A 183 2.27 -7.01 1.94
CA ARG A 183 1.35 -8.15 2.08
C ARG A 183 1.46 -9.11 0.90
N GLN A 184 1.57 -8.58 -0.31
CA GLN A 184 1.82 -9.37 -1.54
C GLN A 184 3.14 -10.15 -1.46
N MET A 185 4.22 -9.51 -1.00
CA MET A 185 5.54 -10.14 -0.78
C MET A 185 5.53 -11.26 0.25
N ARG A 186 4.53 -11.29 1.13
CA ARG A 186 4.41 -12.30 2.18
C ARG A 186 3.46 -13.44 1.85
N GLY A 187 2.67 -13.30 0.79
CA GLY A 187 1.59 -14.25 0.51
C GLY A 187 0.38 -14.01 1.40
N GLN A 188 0.12 -12.74 1.76
CA GLN A 188 -0.91 -12.30 2.70
C GLN A 188 -2.00 -11.45 2.04
N MET A 189 -1.94 -11.24 0.73
CA MET A 189 -2.91 -10.43 -0.01
C MET A 189 -4.32 -11.03 0.11
N GLN A 190 -5.27 -10.25 0.60
CA GLN A 190 -6.65 -10.70 0.81
C GLN A 190 -7.65 -9.61 0.44
N CYS A 191 -8.23 -9.72 -0.75
CA CYS A 191 -9.20 -8.75 -1.23
C CYS A 191 -10.64 -9.07 -0.80
N SER A 192 -10.82 -9.82 0.29
CA SER A 192 -12.16 -10.09 0.83
C SER A 192 -12.80 -8.78 1.29
N GLY A 193 -14.08 -8.59 0.96
CA GLY A 193 -14.81 -7.39 1.32
C GLY A 193 -14.97 -7.20 2.83
N THR A 194 -14.97 -5.95 3.29
CA THR A 194 -15.23 -5.57 4.69
C THR A 194 -16.73 -5.31 4.87
N SER A 195 -17.49 -6.37 5.14
CA SER A 195 -18.96 -6.28 5.24
C SER A 195 -19.47 -5.32 6.33
N ASP A 196 -18.65 -5.08 7.36
CA ASP A 196 -18.93 -4.21 8.50
C ASP A 196 -18.59 -2.73 8.24
N ASN A 197 -17.69 -2.46 7.31
CA ASN A 197 -17.39 -1.10 6.85
C ASN A 197 -17.07 -1.14 5.34
N PRO A 198 -18.11 -1.00 4.49
CA PRO A 198 -17.95 -1.06 3.04
C PRO A 198 -17.03 0.01 2.48
N ALA A 199 -16.79 1.12 3.21
CA ALA A 199 -15.95 2.21 2.73
C ALA A 199 -14.48 1.80 2.59
N TYR A 200 -14.02 0.82 3.37
CA TYR A 200 -12.68 0.26 3.17
C TYR A 200 -12.58 -0.60 1.92
N ASP A 201 -13.67 -0.98 1.26
CA ASP A 201 -13.74 -1.97 0.17
C ASP A 201 -13.27 -3.38 0.56
N THR A 202 -12.03 -3.55 1.01
CA THR A 202 -11.43 -4.85 1.29
C THR A 202 -10.56 -4.86 2.55
N ARG A 203 -10.24 -6.06 3.05
CA ARG A 203 -9.28 -6.22 4.14
C ARG A 203 -7.89 -5.69 3.79
N GLU A 204 -7.52 -5.80 2.51
CA GLU A 204 -6.24 -5.32 2.00
C GLU A 204 -6.12 -3.79 2.17
N GLU A 205 -7.15 -3.07 1.78
CA GLU A 205 -7.30 -1.62 1.97
C GLU A 205 -7.34 -1.21 3.44
N PHE A 206 -8.07 -1.94 4.30
CA PHE A 206 -8.09 -1.66 5.73
C PHE A 206 -6.69 -1.60 6.33
N VAL A 207 -5.82 -2.57 5.99
CA VAL A 207 -4.46 -2.62 6.52
C VAL A 207 -3.61 -1.46 5.97
N ALA A 208 -3.71 -1.17 4.67
CA ALA A 208 -2.98 -0.06 4.05
C ALA A 208 -3.43 1.30 4.61
N ILE A 209 -4.74 1.54 4.77
CA ILE A 209 -5.30 2.74 5.41
C ILE A 209 -4.86 2.86 6.86
N LEU A 210 -4.84 1.76 7.62
CA LEU A 210 -4.37 1.77 9.01
C LEU A 210 -2.89 2.19 9.09
N ILE A 211 -2.03 1.65 8.22
CA ILE A 211 -0.62 2.04 8.15
C ILE A 211 -0.49 3.53 7.79
N SER A 212 -1.22 4.01 6.79
CA SER A 212 -1.20 5.43 6.41
C SER A 212 -1.72 6.34 7.54
N ASN A 213 -2.74 5.92 8.28
CA ASN A 213 -3.25 6.68 9.43
C ASN A 213 -2.29 6.72 10.62
N LEU A 214 -1.54 5.64 10.89
CA LEU A 214 -0.45 5.65 11.85
C LEU A 214 0.60 6.70 11.46
N TYR A 215 1.00 6.71 10.18
CA TYR A 215 1.94 7.68 9.63
C TYR A 215 1.43 9.13 9.75
N ARG A 216 0.20 9.40 9.30
CA ARG A 216 -0.43 10.72 9.45
C ARG A 216 -0.43 11.20 10.89
N SER A 217 -0.85 10.34 11.81
CA SER A 217 -0.93 10.65 13.23
C SER A 217 0.45 10.95 13.83
N GLU A 218 1.45 10.15 13.47
CA GLU A 218 2.85 10.34 13.88
C GLU A 218 3.43 11.67 13.36
N ARG A 219 3.11 12.01 12.11
CA ARG A 219 3.50 13.27 11.46
C ARG A 219 2.65 14.47 11.89
N ARG A 220 1.66 14.26 12.78
CA ARG A 220 0.70 15.28 13.25
C ARG A 220 -0.04 15.97 12.11
N ARG A 221 -0.36 15.24 11.03
CA ARG A 221 -1.19 15.75 9.94
C ARG A 221 -2.64 15.86 10.39
N PRO A 222 -3.38 16.89 9.94
CA PRO A 222 -4.77 17.08 10.34
C PRO A 222 -5.66 16.00 9.72
N GLY A 223 -6.50 15.38 10.55
CA GLY A 223 -7.45 14.35 10.11
C GLY A 223 -6.80 13.02 9.72
N LEU A 224 -7.62 11.97 9.72
CA LEU A 224 -7.25 10.62 9.30
C LEU A 224 -8.09 10.22 8.08
N ARG A 225 -7.58 9.30 7.28
CA ARG A 225 -8.27 8.75 6.12
C ARG A 225 -9.40 7.82 6.58
N SER A 226 -10.59 8.02 6.04
CA SER A 226 -11.80 7.26 6.38
C SER A 226 -12.02 6.03 5.50
N ASP A 227 -11.56 6.08 4.24
CA ASP A 227 -11.85 5.09 3.21
C ASP A 227 -10.75 5.05 2.13
N HIS A 228 -10.93 4.28 1.06
CA HIS A 228 -9.94 4.12 -0.01
C HIS A 228 -9.92 5.28 -1.04
N GLY A 229 -10.86 6.24 -0.96
CA GLY A 229 -11.00 7.33 -1.92
C GLY A 229 -10.06 8.51 -1.65
N ALA A 230 -9.53 9.11 -2.73
CA ALA A 230 -8.64 10.27 -2.62
C ALA A 230 -9.33 11.59 -2.23
N ASN A 231 -10.67 11.65 -2.29
CA ASN A 231 -11.48 12.86 -2.04
C ASN A 231 -12.46 12.71 -0.87
N SER A 232 -12.20 11.75 0.00
CA SER A 232 -13.15 11.36 1.02
C SER A 232 -13.07 12.24 2.26
N PRO A 233 -14.19 12.42 2.98
CA PRO A 233 -14.18 13.18 4.22
C PRO A 233 -13.23 12.54 5.25
N PRO A 234 -12.64 13.32 6.17
CA PRO A 234 -11.83 12.74 7.23
C PRO A 234 -12.61 11.70 8.05
N LEU A 235 -11.88 10.73 8.62
CA LEU A 235 -12.40 9.81 9.62
C LEU A 235 -13.05 10.62 10.75
N SER A 236 -14.23 10.17 11.19
CA SER A 236 -14.98 10.90 12.21
C SER A 236 -14.15 11.09 13.49
N ALA A 237 -14.45 12.15 14.25
CA ALA A 237 -13.74 12.42 15.51
C ALA A 237 -13.82 11.24 16.49
N ALA A 238 -14.97 10.56 16.56
CA ALA A 238 -15.15 9.37 17.39
C ALA A 238 -14.25 8.21 16.96
N LEU A 239 -14.14 7.96 15.65
CA LEU A 239 -13.29 6.88 15.12
C LEU A 239 -11.80 7.27 15.05
N SER A 240 -11.46 8.54 15.29
CA SER A 240 -10.08 8.98 15.45
C SER A 240 -9.51 8.68 16.85
N ASP A 241 -10.35 8.19 17.78
CA ASP A 241 -9.90 7.60 19.04
C ASP A 241 -9.54 6.12 18.85
N SER A 242 -8.36 5.72 19.34
CA SER A 242 -7.82 4.38 19.11
C SER A 242 -8.65 3.26 19.74
N ALA A 243 -9.21 3.51 20.93
CA ALA A 243 -10.01 2.50 21.64
C ALA A 243 -11.38 2.32 20.98
N THR A 244 -12.01 3.43 20.60
CA THR A 244 -13.29 3.45 19.87
C THR A 244 -13.13 2.79 18.51
N PHE A 245 -12.09 3.17 17.75
CA PHE A 245 -11.75 2.54 16.47
C PHE A 245 -11.60 1.03 16.61
N LEU A 246 -10.83 0.57 17.61
CA LEU A 246 -10.60 -0.85 17.84
C LEU A 246 -11.89 -1.60 18.19
N SER A 247 -12.82 -0.97 18.89
CA SER A 247 -14.11 -1.58 19.28
C SER A 247 -15.20 -1.53 18.20
N THR A 248 -14.92 -0.92 17.05
CA THR A 248 -15.89 -0.74 15.97
C THR A 248 -15.81 -1.88 14.96
N GLY A 249 -16.97 -2.47 14.62
CA GLY A 249 -17.07 -3.51 13.61
C GLY A 249 -16.09 -4.68 13.84
N ASN A 250 -15.42 -5.10 12.78
CA ASN A 250 -14.42 -6.16 12.77
C ASN A 250 -12.99 -5.63 12.88
N HIS A 251 -12.77 -4.34 13.20
CA HIS A 251 -11.43 -3.76 13.24
C HIS A 251 -10.50 -4.49 14.21
N LYS A 252 -11.03 -4.94 15.36
CA LYS A 252 -10.30 -5.77 16.32
C LYS A 252 -9.81 -7.07 15.68
N ASP A 253 -10.65 -7.74 14.91
CA ASP A 253 -10.32 -9.03 14.30
C ASP A 253 -9.32 -8.86 13.15
N TYR A 254 -9.44 -7.77 12.38
CA TYR A 254 -8.45 -7.44 11.35
C TYR A 254 -7.08 -7.15 11.96
N ILE A 255 -7.02 -6.38 13.06
CA ILE A 255 -5.77 -6.12 13.81
C ILE A 255 -5.24 -7.39 14.45
N HIS A 256 -6.08 -8.23 15.05
CA HIS A 256 -5.68 -9.54 15.56
C HIS A 256 -5.00 -10.38 14.48
N GLN A 257 -5.64 -10.49 13.31
CA GLN A 257 -5.08 -11.25 12.21
C GLN A 257 -3.74 -10.66 11.71
N MET A 258 -3.49 -9.34 11.84
CA MET A 258 -2.15 -8.79 11.58
C MET A 258 -1.08 -9.36 12.53
N PHE A 259 -1.41 -9.60 13.79
CA PHE A 259 -0.50 -10.25 14.74
C PHE A 259 -0.27 -11.73 14.41
N ASP A 260 -1.31 -12.45 13.95
CA ASP A 260 -1.18 -13.84 13.49
C ASP A 260 -0.34 -13.95 12.21
N GLU A 261 -0.49 -12.97 11.31
CA GLU A 261 0.19 -12.92 10.02
C GLU A 261 1.66 -12.52 10.15
N ASP A 262 1.97 -11.51 10.97
CA ASP A 262 3.34 -11.15 11.33
C ASP A 262 3.42 -10.40 12.67
N LEU A 263 3.71 -11.15 13.72
CA LEU A 263 3.94 -10.65 15.07
C LEU A 263 5.02 -9.57 15.15
N VAL A 264 6.12 -9.69 14.41
CA VAL A 264 7.25 -8.74 14.49
C VAL A 264 6.84 -7.40 13.89
N PHE A 265 6.24 -7.42 12.71
CA PHE A 265 5.73 -6.19 12.08
C PHE A 265 4.61 -5.54 12.89
N ALA A 266 3.62 -6.31 13.34
CA ALA A 266 2.53 -5.77 14.15
C ALA A 266 3.03 -5.16 15.47
N LYS A 267 4.02 -5.80 16.11
CA LYS A 267 4.67 -5.24 17.32
C LYS A 267 5.46 -3.97 17.03
N ASN A 268 6.13 -3.88 15.88
CA ASN A 268 6.80 -2.64 15.47
C ASN A 268 5.79 -1.50 15.26
N LEU A 269 4.62 -1.78 14.69
CA LEU A 269 3.53 -0.80 14.57
C LEU A 269 2.94 -0.40 15.94
N SER A 270 2.81 -1.34 16.88
CA SER A 270 2.35 -1.00 18.25
C SER A 270 3.30 -0.06 19.01
N ASN A 271 4.57 0.02 18.59
CA ASN A 271 5.55 0.91 19.20
C ASN A 271 5.54 2.33 18.61
N VAL A 272 4.75 2.60 17.55
CA VAL A 272 4.64 3.95 16.97
C VAL A 272 4.04 4.90 18.00
N SER A 273 4.76 5.96 18.33
CA SER A 273 4.32 6.98 19.28
C SER A 273 3.49 8.05 18.59
N CYS A 274 2.18 7.87 18.53
CA CYS A 274 1.23 8.83 17.97
C CYS A 274 -0.14 8.80 18.68
N PRO A 275 -0.96 9.86 18.53
CA PRO A 275 -2.30 9.90 19.13
C PRO A 275 -3.25 8.78 18.68
N PHE A 276 -3.20 8.41 17.40
CA PHE A 276 -4.00 7.32 16.84
C PHE A 276 -3.13 6.09 16.61
N ASN A 277 -3.20 5.11 17.51
CA ASN A 277 -2.55 3.82 17.37
C ASN A 277 -3.42 2.68 17.97
N PRO A 278 -4.44 2.20 17.24
CA PRO A 278 -5.27 1.08 17.69
C PRO A 278 -4.50 -0.25 17.78
N VAL A 279 -3.37 -0.40 17.06
CA VAL A 279 -2.50 -1.58 17.15
C VAL A 279 -1.83 -1.65 18.54
N LYS A 280 -1.40 -0.50 19.07
CA LYS A 280 -0.89 -0.38 20.44
C LYS A 280 -1.95 -0.74 21.48
N VAL A 281 -3.15 -0.16 21.37
CA VAL A 281 -4.26 -0.46 22.30
C VAL A 281 -4.61 -1.96 22.27
N PHE A 282 -4.60 -2.58 21.09
CA PHE A 282 -4.79 -4.03 20.97
C PHE A 282 -3.67 -4.80 21.67
N PHE A 283 -2.41 -4.46 21.41
CA PHE A 283 -1.26 -5.16 22.00
C PHE A 283 -1.21 -5.03 23.54
N GLU A 284 -1.48 -3.85 24.09
CA GLU A 284 -1.51 -3.64 25.54
C GLU A 284 -2.63 -4.46 26.21
N LYS A 285 -3.79 -4.57 25.55
CA LYS A 285 -4.95 -5.28 26.10
C LYS A 285 -4.88 -6.80 25.92
N TYR A 286 -4.39 -7.27 24.79
CA TYR A 286 -4.47 -8.68 24.39
C TYR A 286 -3.10 -9.34 24.20
N GLY A 287 -1.99 -8.61 24.23
CA GLY A 287 -0.64 -9.08 23.86
C GLY A 287 -0.12 -10.30 24.61
N LYS A 288 -0.68 -10.61 25.79
CA LYS A 288 -0.39 -11.85 26.54
C LYS A 288 -0.67 -13.11 25.70
N ILE A 289 -1.61 -13.08 24.76
CA ILE A 289 -1.92 -14.22 23.88
C ILE A 289 -0.79 -14.55 22.89
N PHE A 290 0.11 -13.59 22.60
CA PHE A 290 1.24 -13.77 21.70
C PHE A 290 2.58 -13.98 22.44
N GLY A 291 2.52 -14.40 23.71
CA GLY A 291 3.71 -14.71 24.51
C GLY A 291 4.34 -13.51 25.24
N GLY A 292 3.59 -12.44 25.49
CA GLY A 292 4.03 -11.37 26.39
C GLY A 292 4.05 -11.84 27.86
N LYS A 293 5.23 -11.82 28.48
CA LYS A 293 5.35 -11.74 29.95
C LYS A 293 4.70 -10.45 30.46
#